data_AF-A0AAP2S0K9-F1
#
_entry.id   AF-A0AAP2S0K9-F1
#
_cell.length_a   1.000
_cell.length_b   1.000
_cell.length_c   1.000
_cell.angle_alpha   90.00
_cell.angle_beta   90.00
_cell.angle_gamma   90.00
#
_symmetry.space_group_name_H-M   'P 1'
#
loop_
_entity.id
_entity.type
_entity.pdbx_description
1 polymer ?
#
loop_
_entity_poly.entity_id
_entity_poly.type
_entity_poly.pdbx_seq_one_letter_code
_entity_poly.pdbx_strand_id
1 'polypeptide(L)'
;MTLFEINAFIEQWPTLGLMPAEAVNIEAGAIIAHYRNELNGAQIKIRYLDKVIETGVSTFVALVGDGCKIGVNAVIAPGALLRPDTHVPRLGLIDQFAYD
;
A
#
# COMPACT_ATOMS: atom_id res chain seq x y z
N MET A 1 26.07 -6.08 -0.66
CA MET A 1 26.49 -4.77 -0.11
C MET A 1 27.12 -4.99 1.26
N THR A 2 28.24 -4.34 1.52
CA THR A 2 28.91 -4.29 2.83
C THR A 2 28.27 -3.22 3.72
N LEU A 3 28.53 -3.26 5.03
CA LEU A 3 28.07 -2.22 5.96
C LEU A 3 28.58 -0.82 5.56
N PHE A 4 29.79 -0.74 5.00
CA PHE A 4 30.37 0.49 4.50
C PHE A 4 29.59 1.04 3.30
N GLU A 5 29.21 0.20 2.35
CA GLU A 5 28.42 0.60 1.17
C GLU A 5 27.01 1.05 1.55
N ILE A 6 26.40 0.41 2.57
CA ILE A 6 25.09 0.81 3.10
C ILE A 6 25.18 2.20 3.76
N ASN A 7 26.18 2.42 4.61
CA ASN A 7 26.34 3.70 5.32
C ASN A 7 26.66 4.85 4.36
N ALA A 8 27.56 4.63 3.39
CA ALA A 8 27.89 5.63 2.37
C ALA A 8 26.66 6.04 1.53
N PHE A 9 25.77 5.08 1.25
CA PHE A 9 24.52 5.34 0.55
C PHE A 9 23.51 6.13 1.40
N ILE A 10 23.35 5.77 2.68
CA ILE A 10 22.46 6.50 3.63
C ILE A 10 22.92 7.95 3.80
N GLU A 11 24.23 8.20 3.89
CA GLU A 11 24.79 9.55 4.02
C GLU A 11 24.53 10.42 2.78
N GLN A 12 24.50 9.81 1.58
CA GLN A 12 24.20 10.50 0.33
C GLN A 12 22.70 10.74 0.12
N TRP A 13 21.85 9.96 0.79
CA TRP A 13 20.39 9.98 0.65
C TRP A 13 19.75 11.39 0.63
N PRO A 14 20.12 12.34 1.53
CA PRO A 14 19.56 13.69 1.52
C PRO A 14 19.90 14.50 0.26
N THR A 15 21.05 14.22 -0.36
CA THR A 15 21.62 14.99 -1.47
C THR A 15 21.27 14.44 -2.84
N LEU A 16 20.74 13.22 -2.92
CA LEU A 16 20.32 12.58 -4.17
C LEU A 16 19.03 13.18 -4.74
N GLY A 17 18.44 14.20 -4.10
CA GLY A 17 17.11 14.71 -4.46
C GLY A 17 16.00 13.69 -4.20
N LEU A 18 16.30 12.64 -3.44
CA LEU A 18 15.39 11.56 -3.04
C LEU A 18 14.77 11.81 -1.66
N MET A 19 14.98 12.99 -1.06
CA MET A 19 14.25 13.37 0.15
C MET A 19 12.77 13.45 -0.19
N PRO A 20 11.91 12.60 0.38
CA PRO A 20 10.53 12.57 -0.02
C PRO A 20 9.79 13.75 0.59
N ALA A 21 9.38 14.71 -0.24
CA ALA A 21 8.12 15.39 -0.02
C ALA A 21 7.02 14.33 -0.05
N GLU A 22 6.15 14.29 0.96
CA GLU A 22 4.87 13.56 0.92
C GLU A 22 4.94 12.11 0.40
N ALA A 23 6.01 11.35 0.66
CA ALA A 23 5.99 9.93 0.28
C ALA A 23 5.09 9.13 1.21
N VAL A 24 4.59 8.02 0.68
CA VAL A 24 3.90 7.00 1.47
C VAL A 24 4.83 6.52 2.59
N ASN A 25 4.39 6.65 3.83
CA ASN A 25 5.05 6.08 5.01
C ASN A 25 4.35 4.78 5.40
N ILE A 26 5.09 3.68 5.43
CA ILE A 26 4.58 2.37 5.83
C ILE A 26 5.34 1.95 7.09
N GLU A 27 4.67 1.99 8.25
CA GLU A 27 5.25 1.55 9.51
C GLU A 27 5.47 0.02 9.49
N ALA A 28 6.37 -0.44 10.37
CA ALA A 28 6.79 -1.84 10.44
C ALA A 28 5.60 -2.81 10.56
N GLY A 29 5.71 -3.96 9.89
CA GLY A 29 4.72 -5.03 9.98
C GLY A 29 3.38 -4.74 9.29
N ALA A 30 3.18 -3.57 8.68
CA ALA A 30 2.02 -3.36 7.83
C ALA A 30 2.07 -4.27 6.59
N ILE A 31 0.91 -4.78 6.17
CA ILE A 31 0.76 -5.73 5.07
C ILE A 31 -0.20 -5.14 4.05
N ILE A 32 0.22 -5.13 2.78
CA ILE A 32 -0.67 -4.89 1.64
C ILE A 32 -0.80 -6.21 0.89
N ALA A 33 -1.96 -6.85 1.01
CA ALA A 33 -2.21 -8.15 0.39
C ALA A 33 -2.51 -8.00 -1.10
N HIS A 34 -2.04 -8.97 -1.91
CA HIS A 34 -2.24 -8.97 -3.36
C HIS A 34 -3.28 -10.01 -3.84
N TYR A 35 -3.80 -10.86 -2.96
CA TYR A 35 -4.68 -11.97 -3.31
C TYR A 35 -5.75 -12.20 -2.25
N ARG A 36 -6.97 -12.53 -2.70
CA ARG A 36 -8.12 -12.86 -1.84
C ARG A 36 -8.33 -14.37 -1.81
N ASN A 37 -7.78 -15.02 -0.79
CA ASN A 37 -7.88 -16.47 -0.59
C ASN A 37 -9.34 -16.93 -0.49
N GLU A 38 -10.19 -16.09 0.10
CA GLU A 38 -11.61 -16.32 0.31
C GLU A 38 -12.43 -16.34 -0.99
N LEU A 39 -11.89 -15.82 -2.10
CA LEU A 39 -12.59 -15.72 -3.38
C LEU A 39 -12.12 -16.72 -4.45
N ASN A 40 -11.29 -17.70 -4.06
CA ASN A 40 -10.89 -18.84 -4.91
C ASN A 40 -10.51 -18.45 -6.36
N GLY A 41 -9.64 -17.44 -6.52
CA GLY A 41 -9.11 -17.03 -7.82
C GLY A 41 -9.97 -16.02 -8.58
N ALA A 42 -11.00 -15.44 -7.96
CA ALA A 42 -11.77 -14.35 -8.55
C ALA A 42 -10.88 -13.15 -8.90
N GLN A 43 -11.29 -12.40 -9.93
CA GLN A 43 -10.62 -11.17 -10.34
C GLN A 43 -10.65 -10.13 -9.24
N ILE A 44 -9.58 -9.37 -9.05
CA ILE A 44 -9.57 -8.26 -8.10
C ILE A 44 -10.51 -7.14 -8.60
N LYS A 45 -11.28 -6.58 -7.68
CA LYS A 45 -12.19 -5.45 -7.94
C LYS A 45 -11.81 -4.27 -7.07
N ILE A 46 -11.87 -3.07 -7.61
CA ILE A 46 -11.59 -1.81 -6.90
C ILE A 46 -12.91 -1.05 -6.76
N ARG A 47 -13.29 -0.72 -5.53
CA ARG A 47 -14.43 0.17 -5.28
C ARG A 47 -13.99 1.63 -5.41
N TYR A 48 -14.65 2.38 -6.29
CA TYR A 48 -14.42 3.80 -6.47
C TYR A 48 -15.75 4.54 -6.50
N LEU A 49 -16.06 5.25 -5.41
CA LEU A 49 -17.36 5.91 -5.21
C LEU A 49 -18.51 4.89 -5.35
N ASP A 50 -19.44 5.17 -6.26
CA ASP A 50 -20.61 4.36 -6.62
C ASP A 50 -20.29 3.28 -7.67
N LYS A 51 -19.02 3.18 -8.11
CA LYS A 51 -18.59 2.25 -9.16
C LYS A 51 -17.68 1.17 -8.63
N VAL A 52 -17.68 0.05 -9.35
CA VAL A 52 -16.74 -1.05 -9.18
C VAL A 52 -15.94 -1.20 -10.47
N ILE A 53 -14.63 -1.18 -10.34
CA ILE A 53 -13.67 -1.33 -11.44
C ILE A 53 -13.14 -2.76 -11.39
N GLU A 54 -13.25 -3.49 -12.48
CA GLU A 54 -12.65 -4.82 -12.62
C GLU A 54 -11.21 -4.68 -13.09
N THR A 55 -10.25 -5.26 -12.37
CA THR A 55 -8.83 -5.17 -12.74
C THR A 55 -8.45 -6.17 -13.84
N GLY A 56 -9.28 -7.19 -14.08
CA GLY A 56 -9.01 -8.28 -15.02
C GLY A 56 -7.92 -9.26 -14.57
N VAL A 57 -7.37 -9.10 -13.36
CA VAL A 57 -6.33 -9.97 -12.79
C VAL A 57 -6.71 -10.48 -11.40
N SER A 58 -6.39 -11.74 -11.10
CA SER A 58 -6.68 -12.36 -9.81
C SER A 58 -5.70 -11.95 -8.72
N THR A 59 -4.58 -11.32 -9.09
CA THR A 59 -3.61 -10.75 -8.17
C THR A 59 -3.45 -9.24 -8.43
N PHE A 60 -3.77 -8.44 -7.43
CA PHE A 60 -3.62 -6.99 -7.45
C PHE A 60 -3.56 -6.49 -5.99
N VAL A 61 -2.61 -5.59 -5.70
CA VAL A 61 -2.41 -5.03 -4.36
C VAL A 61 -3.44 -3.95 -4.04
N ALA A 62 -3.00 -2.72 -3.83
CA ALA A 62 -3.84 -1.56 -3.58
C ALA A 62 -3.32 -0.37 -4.39
N LEU A 63 -4.17 0.61 -4.64
CA LEU A 63 -3.76 1.93 -5.09
C LEU A 63 -3.54 2.80 -3.86
N VAL A 64 -2.30 3.26 -3.64
CA VAL A 64 -1.92 4.06 -2.48
C VAL A 64 -1.49 5.45 -2.97
N GLY A 65 -2.27 6.47 -2.63
CA GLY A 65 -1.95 7.85 -2.99
C GLY A 65 -0.77 8.42 -2.20
N ASP A 66 -0.16 9.47 -2.76
CA ASP A 66 0.95 10.20 -2.12
C ASP A 66 0.57 10.68 -0.72
N GLY A 67 1.54 10.74 0.18
CA GLY A 67 1.37 11.23 1.55
C GLY A 67 0.67 10.25 2.51
N CYS A 68 0.21 9.08 2.02
CA CYS A 68 -0.43 8.09 2.88
C CYS A 68 0.48 7.66 4.04
N LYS A 69 -0.09 7.49 5.23
CA LYS A 69 0.61 6.96 6.40
C LYS A 69 -0.09 5.71 6.87
N ILE A 70 0.58 4.57 6.76
CA ILE A 70 0.06 3.26 7.11
C ILE A 70 0.68 2.83 8.43
N GLY A 71 -0.14 2.75 9.48
CA GLY A 71 0.30 2.42 10.83
C GLY A 71 0.80 0.98 11.00
N VAL A 72 1.56 0.75 12.08
CA VAL A 72 2.18 -0.53 12.41
C VAL A 72 1.13 -1.66 12.39
N ASN A 73 1.49 -2.79 11.80
CA ASN A 73 0.63 -3.98 11.70
C ASN A 73 -0.76 -3.73 11.07
N ALA A 74 -0.96 -2.62 10.34
CA ALA A 74 -2.17 -2.43 9.56
C ALA A 74 -2.22 -3.42 8.38
N VAL A 75 -3.44 -3.79 7.97
CA VAL A 75 -3.68 -4.68 6.85
C VAL A 75 -4.51 -3.95 5.81
N ILE A 76 -4.00 -3.87 4.59
CA ILE A 76 -4.69 -3.34 3.42
C ILE A 76 -5.04 -4.54 2.53
N ALA A 77 -6.33 -4.75 2.29
CA ALA A 77 -6.80 -5.86 1.49
C ALA A 77 -6.61 -5.60 -0.02
N PRO A 78 -6.62 -6.67 -0.85
CA PRO A 78 -6.50 -6.54 -2.29
C PRO A 78 -7.64 -5.70 -2.88
N GLY A 79 -7.30 -4.80 -3.79
CA GLY A 79 -8.21 -3.88 -4.47
C GLY A 79 -8.52 -2.58 -3.71
N ALA A 80 -7.94 -2.37 -2.53
CA ALA A 80 -8.16 -1.13 -1.79
C ALA A 80 -7.62 0.10 -2.53
N LEU A 81 -8.30 1.23 -2.38
CA LEU A 81 -7.91 2.54 -2.90
C LEU A 81 -7.80 3.54 -1.75
N LEU A 82 -6.56 3.92 -1.42
CA LEU A 82 -6.25 4.96 -0.44
C LEU A 82 -6.02 6.27 -1.19
N ARG A 83 -6.79 7.30 -0.85
CA ARG A 83 -6.60 8.64 -1.41
C ARG A 83 -5.32 9.28 -0.85
N PRO A 84 -4.76 10.30 -1.51
CA PRO A 84 -3.64 11.05 -0.95
C PRO A 84 -3.89 11.49 0.51
N ASP A 85 -2.82 11.52 1.30
CA ASP A 85 -2.80 11.90 2.72
C ASP A 85 -3.66 11.03 3.66
N THR A 86 -4.13 9.86 3.20
CA THR A 86 -4.89 8.95 4.05
C THR A 86 -4.02 8.43 5.21
N HIS A 87 -4.51 8.55 6.44
CA HIS A 87 -3.92 7.96 7.63
C HIS A 87 -4.65 6.66 7.99
N VAL A 88 -3.99 5.51 7.79
CA VAL A 88 -4.47 4.22 8.29
C VAL A 88 -3.94 4.03 9.72
N PRO A 89 -4.82 3.82 10.72
CA PRO A 89 -4.37 3.66 12.10
C PRO A 89 -3.55 2.38 12.26
N ARG A 90 -2.77 2.33 13.34
CA ARG A 90 -2.11 1.10 13.80
C ARG A 90 -3.14 -0.02 13.97
N LEU A 91 -2.80 -1.23 13.53
CA LEU A 91 -3.71 -2.39 13.50
C LEU A 91 -4.98 -2.17 12.67
N GLY A 92 -5.05 -1.13 11.84
CA GLY A 92 -6.21 -0.84 11.00
C GLY A 92 -6.38 -1.88 9.89
N LEU A 93 -7.63 -2.29 9.63
CA LEU A 93 -7.99 -3.09 8.46
C LEU A 93 -8.70 -2.21 7.43
N ILE A 94 -8.13 -2.09 6.23
CA ILE A 94 -8.80 -1.46 5.08
C ILE A 94 -9.15 -2.54 4.08
N ASP A 95 -10.41 -2.97 4.08
CA ASP A 95 -10.87 -4.04 3.18
C ASP A 95 -11.50 -3.52 1.88
N GLN A 96 -12.36 -2.49 1.98
CA GLN A 96 -13.09 -1.91 0.84
C GLN A 96 -13.71 -2.98 -0.10
N PHE A 97 -14.33 -4.01 0.49
CA PHE A 97 -14.88 -5.16 -0.22
C PHE A 97 -15.81 -4.74 -1.38
N ALA A 98 -15.50 -5.24 -2.58
CA ALA A 98 -16.09 -4.81 -3.84
C ALA A 98 -16.83 -5.95 -4.58
N TYR A 99 -17.16 -7.02 -3.86
CA TYR A 99 -17.88 -8.18 -4.37
C TYR A 99 -19.25 -8.25 -3.70
N ASP A 100 -20.25 -8.66 -4.48
CA ASP A 100 -21.62 -8.89 -4.01
C ASP A 100 -21.79 -10.31 -3.44
#